data_AF-A0A7C9RCP3-F1
#
_entry.id   AF-A0A7C9RCP3-F1
#
_cell.length_a   1.000
_cell.length_b   1.000
_cell.length_c   1.000
_cell.angle_alpha   90.00
_cell.angle_beta   90.00
_cell.angle_gamma   90.00
#
_symmetry.space_group_name_H-M   'P 1'
#
loop_
_entity.id
_entity.type
_entity.pdbx_description
1 polymer ?
#
loop_
_entity_poly.entity_id
_entity_poly.type
_entity_poly.pdbx_seq_one_letter_code
_entity_poly.pdbx_strand_id
1 'polypeptide(L)' 'MTKLKLSTIADDKPVKVAIELPAAVFRDLQAYAAILAKANGEASPAEPARLIAPMISKFMETDREFRKEKKARQ' A
#
# COMPACT_ATOMS: atom_id res chain seq x y z
N MET A 1 -4.94 -20.04 -3.90
CA MET A 1 -3.72 -19.62 -3.21
C MET A 1 -3.53 -18.12 -3.44
N THR A 2 -4.05 -17.28 -2.55
CA THR A 2 -4.11 -15.82 -2.70
C THR A 2 -2.73 -15.21 -2.48
N LYS A 3 -2.03 -14.91 -3.58
CA LYS A 3 -0.78 -14.15 -3.58
C LYS A 3 -1.10 -12.67 -3.33
N LEU A 4 -0.70 -12.15 -2.17
CA LEU A 4 -0.87 -10.73 -1.84
C LEU A 4 -0.06 -9.88 -2.81
N LYS A 5 -0.66 -8.78 -3.31
CA LYS A 5 -0.11 -7.95 -4.42
C LYS A 5 1.00 -6.99 -3.98
N LEU A 6 1.43 -7.06 -2.72
CA LEU A 6 2.44 -6.18 -2.15
C LEU A 6 3.69 -7.01 -1.84
N SER A 7 4.75 -6.83 -2.61
CA SER A 7 5.98 -7.64 -2.50
C SER A 7 7.21 -6.87 -2.01
N THR A 8 7.22 -5.54 -2.08
CA THR A 8 8.34 -4.70 -1.64
C THR A 8 7.88 -3.25 -1.39
N ILE A 9 8.38 -2.61 -0.33
CA ILE A 9 8.20 -1.18 -0.05
C ILE A 9 9.34 -0.44 -0.77
N ALA A 10 9.04 0.50 -1.66
CA ALA A 10 10.02 1.28 -2.41
C ALA A 10 10.54 2.48 -1.60
N ASP A 11 11.81 2.85 -1.81
CA ASP A 11 12.55 3.86 -1.03
C ASP A 11 12.78 5.15 -1.85
N ASP A 12 11.68 5.80 -2.27
CA ASP A 12 11.70 7.06 -3.02
C ASP A 12 11.72 8.30 -2.09
N LYS A 13 12.20 9.46 -2.60
CA LYS A 13 12.27 10.72 -1.84
C LYS A 13 10.89 11.09 -1.25
N PRO A 14 10.68 10.98 0.07
CA PRO A 14 9.34 10.98 0.63
C PRO A 14 8.79 12.40 0.75
N VAL A 15 7.54 12.59 0.33
CA VAL A 15 6.75 13.78 0.64
C VAL A 15 5.87 13.47 1.85
N LYS A 16 5.99 14.26 2.92
CA LYS A 16 5.17 14.08 4.13
C LYS A 16 3.77 14.63 3.87
N VAL A 17 2.77 13.79 4.06
CA VAL A 17 1.35 14.14 3.99
C VAL A 17 0.70 13.70 5.30
N ALA A 18 -0.04 14.61 5.95
CA ALA A 18 -0.88 14.26 7.09
C ALA A 18 -2.27 13.86 6.57
N ILE A 19 -2.77 12.71 7.01
CA ILE A 19 -4.06 12.17 6.58
C ILE A 19 -4.85 11.71 7.80
N GLU A 20 -6.16 11.92 7.76
CA GLU A 20 -7.09 11.34 8.72
C GLU A 20 -7.75 10.12 8.10
N LEU A 21 -7.82 9.03 8.86
CA LEU A 21 -8.41 7.76 8.42
C LEU A 21 -9.55 7.36 9.34
N PRO A 22 -10.65 6.78 8.81
CA PRO A 22 -11.64 6.13 9.64
C PRO A 22 -10.98 5.04 10.50
N ALA A 23 -11.40 4.92 11.77
CA ALA A 23 -10.83 3.96 12.70
C ALA A 23 -10.91 2.51 12.19
N ALA A 24 -11.97 2.17 11.44
CA ALA A 24 -12.11 0.87 10.80
C ALA A 24 -10.97 0.58 9.82
N VAL A 25 -10.64 1.54 8.95
CA VAL A 25 -9.55 1.40 7.97
C VAL A 25 -8.20 1.22 8.68
N PHE A 26 -7.95 1.94 9.77
CA PHE A 26 -6.71 1.77 10.53
C PHE A 26 -6.61 0.38 11.18
N ARG A 27 -7.72 -0.20 11.64
CA ARG A 27 -7.75 -1.59 12.15
C ARG A 27 -7.49 -2.59 11.04
N ASP A 28 -8.08 -2.38 9.86
CA ASP A 28 -7.86 -3.25 8.71
C ASP A 28 -6.40 -3.19 8.23
N LEU A 29 -5.77 -2.02 8.24
CA LEU A 29 -4.34 -1.86 7.92
C LEU A 29 -3.44 -2.62 8.91
N GLN A 30 -3.76 -2.62 10.21
CA GLN A 30 -3.03 -3.41 11.21
C GLN A 30 -3.17 -4.91 10.95
N ALA A 31 -4.39 -5.37 10.68
CA ALA A 31 -4.64 -6.77 10.34
C ALA A 31 -3.89 -7.17 9.06
N TYR A 32 -3.91 -6.32 8.04
CA TYR A 32 -3.19 -6.53 6.80
C TYR A 32 -1.67 -6.62 7.02
N ALA A 33 -1.09 -5.73 7.82
CA ALA A 33 0.33 -5.76 8.16
C ALA A 33 0.72 -7.08 8.83
N ALA A 34 -0.11 -7.57 9.75
CA ALA A 34 0.14 -8.83 10.46
C ALA A 34 0.08 -10.04 9.52
N ILE A 35 -0.91 -10.08 8.62
CA ILE A 35 -1.03 -11.13 7.61
C ILE A 35 0.16 -11.09 6.65
N LEU A 36 0.59 -9.90 6.23
CA LEU A 36 1.71 -9.73 5.31
C LEU A 36 3.03 -10.19 5.93
N ALA A 37 3.33 -9.78 7.16
CA ALA A 37 4.54 -10.22 7.87
C ALA A 37 4.56 -11.74 8.03
N LYS A 38 3.43 -12.34 8.41
CA LYS A 38 3.30 -13.81 8.50
C LYS A 38 3.52 -14.48 7.14
N ALA A 39 3.00 -13.91 6.06
CA ALA A 39 3.16 -14.46 4.71
C ALA A 39 4.59 -14.37 4.19
N ASN A 40 5.35 -13.34 4.61
CA ASN A 40 6.72 -13.10 4.20
C ASN A 40 7.77 -13.70 5.15
N GLY A 41 7.34 -14.27 6.28
CA GLY A 41 8.26 -14.78 7.32
C GLY A 41 8.97 -13.67 8.11
N GLU A 42 8.41 -12.46 8.14
CA GLU A 42 8.95 -11.32 8.88
C GLU A 42 8.63 -11.46 10.39
N ALA A 43 9.59 -11.10 11.24
CA ALA A 43 9.47 -11.24 12.69
C ALA A 43 8.43 -10.27 13.30
N SER A 44 8.05 -9.21 12.60
CA SER A 44 7.10 -8.21 13.10
C SER A 44 6.33 -7.55 11.95
N PRO A 45 5.05 -7.21 12.15
CA PRO A 45 4.27 -6.42 11.20
C PRO A 45 4.90 -5.06 10.92
N ALA A 46 4.87 -4.62 9.66
CA ALA A 46 5.19 -3.24 9.32
C ALA A 46 4.20 -2.25 9.96
N GLU A 47 4.63 -1.01 10.18
CA GLU A 47 3.69 0.03 10.63
C GLU A 47 2.54 0.23 9.62
N PRO A 48 1.28 0.32 10.06
CA PRO A 48 0.12 0.49 9.18
C PRO A 48 0.26 1.64 8.18
N ALA A 49 0.86 2.76 8.60
CA ALA A 49 1.06 3.92 7.76
C ALA A 49 2.03 3.65 6.60
N ARG A 50 3.01 2.76 6.77
CA ARG A 50 3.98 2.39 5.73
C ARG A 50 3.35 1.56 4.60
N LEU A 51 2.19 0.97 4.84
CA LEU A 51 1.45 0.23 3.80
C LEU A 51 0.68 1.16 2.85
N ILE A 52 0.35 2.38 3.29
CA ILE A 52 -0.55 3.28 2.54
C ILE A 52 0.06 3.67 1.20
N ALA A 53 1.29 4.18 1.20
CA ALA A 53 1.98 4.60 -0.01
C ALA A 53 2.09 3.48 -1.06
N PRO A 54 2.62 2.28 -0.74
CA PRO A 54 2.74 1.24 -1.74
C PRO A 54 1.38 0.62 -2.13
N MET A 55 0.37 0.61 -1.25
CA MET A 55 -0.99 0.22 -1.64
C MET A 55 -1.59 1.18 -2.68
N ILE A 56 -1.46 2.49 -2.47
CA ILE A 56 -1.92 3.50 -3.43
C ILE A 56 -1.14 3.39 -4.75
N SER A 57 0.19 3.20 -4.69
CA SER A 57 1.00 2.97 -5.89
C SER A 57 0.49 1.77 -6.68
N LYS A 58 0.28 0.63 -6.01
CA LYS A 58 -0.23 -0.59 -6.66
C LYS A 58 -1.63 -0.40 -7.22
N PHE A 59 -2.49 0.34 -6.53
CA PHE A 59 -3.81 0.69 -7.05
C PHE A 59 -3.69 1.48 -8.36
N MET A 60 -2.93 2.58 -8.37
CA MET A 60 -2.69 3.42 -9.55
C MET A 60 -2.01 2.66 -10.71
N GLU A 61 -1.09 1.73 -10.42
CA GLU A 61 -0.43 0.89 -11.43
C GLU A 61 -1.41 -0.06 -12.12
N THR A 62 -2.43 -0.54 -11.38
CA THR A 62 -3.41 -1.52 -11.87
C THR A 62 -4.63 -0.87 -12.53
N ASP A 63 -4.90 0.40 -12.23
CA ASP A 63 -5.99 1.17 -12.83
C ASP A 63 -5.63 1.56 -14.27
N ARG A 64 -6.22 0.82 -15.23
CA ARG A 64 -5.97 1.02 -16.67
C ARG A 64 -6.49 2.36 -17.17
N GLU A 65 -7.63 2.80 -16.67
CA GLU A 65 -8.27 4.05 -17.10
C GLU A 65 -7.44 5.24 -16.62
N PHE A 66 -7.04 5.21 -15.35
CA PHE A 66 -6.10 6.18 -14.80
C PHE A 66 -4.81 6.27 -15.63
N ARG A 67 -4.22 5.12 -15.98
CA ARG A 67 -2.99 5.09 -16.79
C ARG A 67 -3.18 5.66 -18.18
N LYS A 68 -4.31 5.38 -18.83
CA LYS A 68 -4.64 5.91 -20.15
C LYS A 68 -4.78 7.44 -20.11
N GLU A 69 -5.57 7.95 -19.18
CA GLU A 69 -5.79 9.40 -19.00
C GLU A 69 -4.50 10.13 -18.59
N LYS A 70 -3.71 9.55 -17.67
CA LYS A 70 -2.41 10.10 -17.27
C LYS A 70 -1.48 10.24 -18.47
N LYS A 71 -1.41 9.23 -19.35
CA LYS A 71 -0.58 9.29 -20.57
C LYS A 71 -1.11 10.31 -21.59
N ALA A 72 -2.42 10.51 -21.67
CA ALA A 72 -3.01 11.49 -22.60
C ALA A 72 -2.79 12.95 -22.18
N ARG A 73 -2.52 13.19 -20.89
CA ARG A 73 -2.29 14.52 -20.30
C ARG A 73 -0.82 14.87 -20.08
N GLN A 74 0.08 13.91 -20.27
CA GLN A 74 1.54 14.09 -20.24
C GLN A 74 2.06 14.38 -21.64
#